data_AF-A0A9E6AR67-F1
#
_entry.id   AF-A0A9E6AR67-F1
#
_cell.length_a   1.000
_cell.length_b   1.000
_cell.length_c   1.000
_cell.angle_alpha   90.00
_cell.angle_beta   90.00
_cell.angle_gamma   90.00
#
_symmetry.space_group_name_H-M   'P 1'
#
loop_
_entity.id
_entity.type
_entity.pdbx_description
1 polymer ?
#
loop_
_entity_poly.entity_id
_entity_poly.type
_entity_poly.pdbx_seq_one_letter_code
_entity_poly.pdbx_strand_id
1 'polypeptide(L)'
;MSMGWSLHTADLRQLEPSWLDDESALRELLYRTVQHEGLHPGMSLFHHFTPQGVSATIVSAGLRIALHSWPEHRAATLDVWCRGLDGSAIIARLSSVLAVPLTSSAPALSPAV
;
A
#
# COMPACT_ATOMS: atom_id res chain seq x y z
N MET A 1 2.48 20.75 -19.67
CA MET A 1 2.28 19.55 -18.85
C MET A 1 2.55 19.93 -17.40
N SER A 2 1.56 19.81 -16.53
CA SER A 2 1.74 20.13 -15.11
C SER A 2 2.81 19.20 -14.54
N MET A 3 3.96 19.75 -14.10
CA MET A 3 4.94 19.05 -13.25
C MET A 3 4.39 18.85 -11.82
N GLY A 4 3.08 18.65 -11.70
CA GLY A 4 2.36 18.64 -10.44
C GLY A 4 2.49 17.30 -9.77
N TRP A 5 2.72 17.34 -8.46
CA TRP A 5 2.41 16.20 -7.64
C TRP A 5 0.90 16.06 -7.48
N SER A 6 0.43 14.83 -7.31
CA SER A 6 -0.94 14.51 -6.92
C SER A 6 -0.95 13.76 -5.59
N LEU A 7 -2.01 13.98 -4.82
CA LEU A 7 -2.33 13.20 -3.62
C LEU A 7 -3.65 12.48 -3.87
N HIS A 8 -3.64 11.17 -3.69
CA HIS A 8 -4.81 10.31 -3.76
C HIS A 8 -4.97 9.65 -2.40
N THR A 9 -6.19 9.63 -1.87
CA THR A 9 -6.48 9.03 -0.58
C THR A 9 -7.64 8.05 -0.72
N ALA A 10 -7.65 7.02 0.13
CA ALA A 10 -8.76 6.06 0.17
C ALA A 10 -8.98 5.50 1.56
N ASP A 11 -10.25 5.44 1.95
CA ASP A 11 -10.73 4.70 3.10
C ASP A 11 -11.22 3.33 2.62
N LEU A 12 -10.43 2.29 2.91
CA LEU A 12 -10.71 0.94 2.48
C LEU A 12 -11.49 0.17 3.55
N ARG A 13 -12.41 -0.67 3.09
CA ARG A 13 -13.29 -1.51 3.93
C ARG A 13 -13.34 -2.92 3.35
N GLN A 14 -13.84 -3.86 4.17
CA GLN A 14 -14.00 -5.27 3.79
C GLN A 14 -12.69 -5.97 3.46
N LEU A 15 -11.57 -5.44 3.96
CA LEU A 15 -10.24 -6.01 3.76
C LEU A 15 -10.05 -7.30 4.55
N GLU A 16 -9.05 -8.08 4.17
CA GLU A 16 -8.72 -9.34 4.81
C GLU A 16 -7.82 -9.12 6.03
N PRO A 17 -8.27 -9.49 7.26
CA PRO A 17 -7.54 -9.21 8.50
C PRO A 17 -6.09 -9.69 8.50
N SER A 18 -5.83 -10.81 7.80
CA SER A 18 -4.48 -11.38 7.68
C SER A 18 -3.45 -10.37 7.17
N TRP A 19 -3.81 -9.52 6.21
CA TRP A 19 -2.91 -8.45 5.73
C TRP A 19 -2.74 -7.33 6.75
N LEU A 20 -3.80 -6.98 7.45
CA LEU A 20 -3.88 -5.77 8.27
C LEU A 20 -3.03 -5.86 9.55
N ASP A 21 -2.65 -7.07 9.94
CA ASP A 21 -1.84 -7.34 11.13
C ASP A 21 -0.43 -7.88 10.80
N ASP A 22 -0.14 -8.18 9.54
CA ASP A 22 1.15 -8.73 9.14
C ASP A 22 2.07 -7.62 8.60
N GLU A 23 2.92 -7.08 9.47
CA GLU A 23 3.90 -6.05 9.10
C GLU A 23 4.84 -6.52 7.97
N SER A 24 5.24 -7.79 7.98
CA SER A 24 6.19 -8.33 7.00
C SER A 24 5.54 -8.45 5.62
N ALA A 25 4.29 -8.90 5.56
CA ALA A 25 3.52 -8.97 4.32
C ALA A 25 3.23 -7.58 3.75
N LEU A 26 2.84 -6.61 4.59
CA LEU A 26 2.62 -5.23 4.17
C LEU A 26 3.91 -4.58 3.67
N ARG A 27 5.04 -4.87 4.32
CA ARG A 27 6.36 -4.43 3.87
C ARG A 27 6.65 -4.93 2.47
N GLU A 28 6.55 -6.24 2.24
CA GLU A 28 6.79 -6.82 0.91
C GLU A 28 5.84 -6.22 -0.14
N LEU A 29 4.55 -6.06 0.19
CA LEU A 29 3.57 -5.47 -0.71
C LEU A 29 3.94 -4.03 -1.12
N LEU A 30 4.31 -3.18 -0.16
CA LEU A 30 4.69 -1.79 -0.45
C LEU A 30 6.00 -1.71 -1.26
N TYR A 31 6.98 -2.57 -0.97
CA TYR A 31 8.21 -2.65 -1.76
C TYR A 31 7.93 -3.06 -3.20
N ARG A 32 7.13 -4.12 -3.41
CA ARG A 32 6.72 -4.55 -4.76
C ARG A 32 5.92 -3.50 -5.49
N THR A 33 5.07 -2.74 -4.79
CA THR A 33 4.31 -1.65 -5.39
C THR A 33 5.24 -0.57 -5.93
N VAL A 34 6.25 -0.15 -5.15
CA VAL A 34 7.24 0.83 -5.64
C VAL A 34 8.02 0.29 -6.84
N GLN A 35 8.48 -0.97 -6.78
CA GLN A 35 9.19 -1.62 -7.88
C GLN A 35 8.33 -1.75 -9.15
N HIS A 36 7.04 -2.04 -8.98
CA HIS A 36 6.09 -2.14 -10.08
C HIS A 36 5.95 -0.81 -10.84
N GLU A 37 6.01 0.33 -10.15
CA GLU A 37 6.02 1.66 -10.76
C GLU A 37 7.38 2.04 -11.39
N GLY A 38 8.32 1.09 -11.49
CA GLY A 38 9.66 1.31 -12.05
C GLY A 38 10.57 2.14 -11.15
N LEU A 39 10.22 2.29 -9.87
CA LEU A 39 10.96 3.09 -8.90
C LEU A 39 11.80 2.22 -7.96
N HIS A 40 12.87 2.80 -7.41
CA HIS A 40 13.66 2.16 -6.38
C HIS A 40 13.09 2.47 -4.98
N PRO A 41 12.79 1.46 -4.14
CA PRO A 41 12.47 1.65 -2.73
C PRO A 41 13.53 2.52 -2.03
N GLY A 42 13.09 3.59 -1.37
CA GLY A 42 13.97 4.44 -0.56
C GLY A 42 13.77 4.18 0.94
N MET A 43 13.57 5.26 1.70
CA MET A 43 13.28 5.15 3.14
C MET A 43 11.91 4.51 3.36
N SER A 44 11.82 3.67 4.38
CA SER A 44 10.57 3.07 4.81
C SER A 44 10.52 2.94 6.33
N LEU A 45 9.32 3.03 6.90
CA LEU A 45 9.07 2.85 8.33
C LEU A 45 7.80 2.03 8.49
N PHE A 46 7.85 1.05 9.38
CA PHE A 46 6.73 0.19 9.71
C PHE A 46 6.65 0.05 11.22
N HIS A 47 5.44 0.01 11.73
CA HIS A 47 5.15 -0.16 13.14
C HIS A 47 3.90 -1.01 13.32
N HIS A 48 4.10 -2.20 13.84
CA HIS A 48 3.04 -3.05 14.37
C HIS A 48 2.62 -2.61 15.77
N PHE A 49 1.33 -2.39 15.99
CA PHE A 49 0.77 -2.02 17.29
C PHE A 49 0.33 -3.24 18.10
N THR A 50 0.13 -3.02 19.41
CA THR A 50 -0.49 -4.01 20.30
C THR A 50 -1.92 -3.55 20.62
N PRO A 51 -2.94 -4.43 20.53
CA PRO A 51 -2.84 -5.86 20.25
C PRO A 51 -2.65 -6.22 18.77
N GLN A 52 -2.99 -5.33 17.84
CA GLN A 52 -2.97 -5.60 16.41
C GLN A 52 -2.93 -4.30 15.59
N GLY A 53 -2.65 -4.40 14.29
CA GLY A 53 -2.69 -3.33 13.31
C GLY A 53 -1.31 -2.75 12.99
N VAL A 54 -1.17 -2.19 11.78
CA VAL A 54 0.10 -1.68 11.26
C VAL A 54 -0.03 -0.25 10.73
N SER A 55 0.93 0.60 11.10
CA SER A 55 1.27 1.83 10.38
C SER A 55 2.50 1.60 9.52
N ALA A 56 2.42 1.95 8.24
CA ALA A 56 3.49 1.76 7.27
C ALA A 56 3.65 2.99 6.39
N THR A 57 4.90 3.30 6.04
CA THR A 57 5.19 4.25 4.97
C THR A 57 6.42 3.84 4.17
N ILE A 58 6.40 4.13 2.88
CA ILE A 58 7.54 4.00 1.99
C ILE A 58 7.67 5.24 1.12
N VAL A 59 8.91 5.71 0.95
CA VAL A 59 9.26 6.92 0.21
C VAL A 59 10.28 6.57 -0.86
N SER A 60 9.94 6.89 -2.10
CA SER A 60 10.82 6.82 -3.27
C SER A 60 10.83 8.18 -4.00
N ALA A 61 11.78 8.35 -4.92
CA ALA A 61 11.91 9.56 -5.72
C ALA A 61 10.72 9.69 -6.70
N GLY A 62 9.63 10.30 -6.26
CA GLY A 62 8.42 10.52 -7.06
C GLY A 62 7.19 9.77 -6.58
N LEU A 63 7.29 9.00 -5.49
CA LEU A 63 6.19 8.25 -4.89
C LEU A 63 6.35 8.18 -3.37
N ARG A 64 5.28 8.41 -2.63
CA ARG A 64 5.16 8.12 -1.21
C ARG A 64 3.84 7.39 -0.99
N ILE A 65 3.89 6.33 -0.20
CA ILE A 65 2.70 5.60 0.23
C ILE A 65 2.69 5.62 1.75
N ALA A 66 1.54 5.93 2.35
CA ALA A 66 1.27 5.71 3.76
C ALA A 66 0.04 4.80 3.90
N LEU A 67 0.10 3.85 4.83
CA LEU A 67 -0.96 2.90 5.14
C LEU A 67 -1.12 2.83 6.65
N HIS A 68 -2.37 2.94 7.12
CA HIS A 68 -2.72 2.66 8.51
C HIS A 68 -3.87 1.64 8.51
N SER A 69 -3.80 0.63 9.36
CA SER A 69 -4.73 -0.49 9.34
C SER A 69 -5.33 -0.79 10.70
N TRP A 70 -6.59 -1.27 10.67
CA TRP A 70 -7.39 -1.68 11.83
C TRP A 70 -8.02 -3.04 11.56
N PRO A 71 -7.34 -4.15 11.90
CA PRO A 71 -7.83 -5.51 11.64
C PRO A 71 -9.23 -5.78 12.19
N GLU A 72 -9.56 -5.27 13.38
CA GLU A 72 -10.87 -5.38 14.05
C GLU A 72 -12.02 -4.77 13.25
N HIS A 73 -11.69 -3.84 12.35
CA HIS A 73 -12.66 -3.15 11.51
C HIS A 73 -12.59 -3.58 10.05
N ARG A 74 -11.70 -4.52 9.71
CA ARG A 74 -11.44 -4.94 8.33
C ARG A 74 -11.21 -3.73 7.41
N ALA A 75 -10.41 -2.78 7.91
CA ALA A 75 -10.27 -1.46 7.32
C ALA A 75 -8.81 -0.97 7.32
N ALA A 76 -8.50 -0.10 6.36
CA ALA A 76 -7.25 0.63 6.30
C ALA A 76 -7.47 2.00 5.62
N THR A 77 -6.63 2.97 5.95
CA THR A 77 -6.49 4.21 5.17
C THR A 77 -5.23 4.15 4.34
N LEU A 78 -5.29 4.72 3.14
CA LEU A 78 -4.18 4.81 2.20
C LEU A 78 -4.01 6.25 1.73
N ASP A 79 -2.78 6.74 1.76
CA ASP A 79 -2.36 7.97 1.09
C ASP A 79 -1.28 7.65 0.05
N VAL A 80 -1.49 8.07 -1.19
CA VAL A 80 -0.53 7.93 -2.29
C VAL A 80 -0.21 9.31 -2.84
N TRP A 81 1.01 9.76 -2.57
CA TRP A 81 1.55 11.02 -3.09
C TRP A 81 2.56 10.74 -4.19
N CYS A 82 2.23 11.07 -5.43
CA CYS A 82 3.06 10.75 -6.59
C CYS A 82 3.22 11.92 -7.56
N ARG A 83 4.19 11.81 -8.48
CA ARG A 83 4.30 12.68 -9.66
C ARG A 83 4.51 11.82 -10.90
N GLY A 84 3.83 12.13 -12.00
CA GLY A 84 3.99 11.40 -13.26
C GLY A 84 3.55 9.92 -13.20
N LEU A 85 2.80 9.54 -12.18
CA LEU A 85 2.21 8.21 -11.99
C LEU A 85 0.69 8.34 -11.84
N ASP A 86 -0.03 7.24 -12.05
CA ASP A 86 -1.45 7.15 -11.75
C ASP A 86 -1.67 6.69 -10.31
N GLY A 87 -1.79 7.65 -9.38
CA GLY A 87 -2.02 7.36 -7.97
C GLY A 87 -3.34 6.63 -7.70
N SER A 88 -4.37 6.84 -8.53
CA SER A 88 -5.65 6.13 -8.39
C SER A 88 -5.50 4.65 -8.77
N ALA A 89 -4.72 4.34 -9.82
CA ALA A 89 -4.41 2.96 -10.19
C ALA A 89 -3.59 2.23 -9.11
N ILE A 90 -2.66 2.92 -8.45
CA ILE A 90 -1.90 2.39 -7.31
C ILE A 90 -2.83 2.04 -6.14
N ILE A 91 -3.75 2.94 -5.78
CA ILE A 91 -4.77 2.69 -4.74
C ILE A 91 -5.64 1.48 -5.09
N ALA A 92 -6.17 1.44 -6.32
CA ALA A 92 -7.05 0.36 -6.77
C ALA A 92 -6.36 -1.01 -6.67
N ARG A 93 -5.07 -1.07 -7.03
CA ARG A 93 -4.25 -2.27 -6.94
C ARG A 93 -4.01 -2.71 -5.50
N LEU A 94 -3.57 -1.80 -4.63
CA LEU A 94 -3.38 -2.09 -3.21
C LEU A 94 -4.70 -2.58 -2.58
N SER A 95 -5.80 -1.90 -2.86
CA SER A 95 -7.14 -2.30 -2.41
C SER A 95 -7.50 -3.72 -2.86
N SER A 96 -7.27 -4.05 -4.14
CA SER A 96 -7.54 -5.40 -4.66
C SER A 96 -6.72 -6.49 -3.98
N VAL A 97 -5.46 -6.22 -3.66
CA VAL A 97 -4.59 -7.21 -2.98
C VAL A 97 -5.02 -7.38 -1.52
N LEU A 98 -5.29 -6.27 -0.82
CA LEU A 98 -5.68 -6.28 0.59
C LEU A 98 -7.07 -6.89 0.82
N ALA A 99 -7.90 -7.00 -0.21
CA ALA A 99 -9.24 -7.59 -0.16
C ALA A 99 -9.26 -9.11 -0.32
N VAL A 100 -8.12 -9.76 -0.63
CA VAL A 100 -8.03 -11.22 -0.76
C VAL A 100 -7.16 -11.84 0.34
N PRO A 101 -7.45 -13.06 0.83
CA PRO A 101 -6.71 -13.63 1.95
C PRO A 101 -5.22 -13.72 1.65
N LEU A 102 -4.36 -13.49 2.66
CA LEU A 102 -2.96 -13.80 2.54
C LEU A 102 -2.78 -15.29 2.26
N THR A 103 -2.06 -15.61 1.19
CA THR A 103 -1.67 -16.98 0.88
C THR A 103 -0.15 -17.08 0.89
N SER A 104 0.38 -18.31 1.05
CA SER A 104 1.84 -18.57 1.10
C SER A 104 2.62 -18.10 -0.13
N SER A 105 1.92 -17.79 -1.23
CA SER A 105 2.46 -17.01 -2.36
C SER A 105 1.75 -15.65 -2.41
N ALA A 106 2.47 -14.56 -2.18
CA ALA A 106 1.90 -13.22 -2.32
C ALA A 106 1.22 -13.07 -3.70
N PRO A 107 -0.04 -12.59 -3.77
CA PRO A 107 -0.71 -12.41 -5.06
C PRO A 107 0.14 -11.50 -5.94
N ALA A 108 0.32 -11.91 -7.20
CA ALA A 108 1.05 -11.11 -8.16
C ALA A 108 0.34 -9.76 -8.34
N LEU A 109 1.10 -8.67 -8.35
CA LEU A 109 0.56 -7.38 -8.77
C LEU A 109 0.23 -7.49 -10.26
N SER A 110 -1.05 -7.46 -10.63
CA SER A 110 -1.50 -7.53 -12.03
C SER A 110 -0.87 -6.41 -12.85
N PRO A 111 -0.38 -6.60 -14.09
CA PRO A 111 0.18 -5.49 -14.86
C PRO A 111 -0.83 -4.34 -15.02
N ALA A 112 -0.33 -3.09 -15.05
CA ALA A 112 -1.18 -1.93 -15.35
C ALA A 112 -1.83 -2.10 -16.73
N VAL A 113 -3.14 -1.84 -16.81
CA VAL A 113 -3.91 -1.79 -18.07
C VAL A 113 -3.56 -0.53 -18.83
#